data_AF-A0A3P7MZ17-F1
#
_entry.id   AF-A0A3P7MZ17-F1
#
_cell.length_a   1.000
_cell.length_b   1.000
_cell.length_c   1.000
_cell.angle_alpha   90.00
_cell.angle_beta   90.00
_cell.angle_gamma   90.00
#
_symmetry.space_group_name_H-M   'P 1'
#
loop_
_entity.id
_entity.type
_entity.pdbx_description
1 polymer ?
#
loop_
_entity_poly.entity_id
_entity_poly.type
_entity_poly.pdbx_seq_one_letter_code
_entity_poly.pdbx_strand_id
1 'polypeptide(L)'
;MKFQVEAGERVALVGSSGSGKSTLTALLLRFYDPDSGSILLDGDNIKTMCPDELRGMCSLVSQEPILFDGTISDNIRYGRLDATQRSAAVWRPKTTSCYCSSRDKVRQLRYGAFIQVCCHYAVARRSQLRLNQATAGTQIVGRRAAAARLALNCLWLQ
;
A
#
# COMPACT_ATOMS: atom_id res chain seq x y z
N MET A 1 17.58 10.12 -6.74
CA MET A 1 16.15 10.36 -7.06
C MET A 1 15.55 11.30 -6.02
N LYS A 2 14.96 12.42 -6.43
CA LYS A 2 14.33 13.39 -5.51
C LYS A 2 12.92 13.73 -5.99
N PHE A 3 11.93 13.56 -5.13
CA PHE A 3 10.55 13.99 -5.41
C PHE A 3 9.80 14.25 -4.10
N GLN A 4 8.68 14.95 -4.21
CA GLN A 4 7.81 15.30 -3.10
C GLN A 4 6.38 14.96 -3.50
N VAL A 5 5.63 14.45 -2.53
CA VAL A 5 4.22 14.07 -2.66
C VAL A 5 3.46 14.84 -1.60
N GLU A 6 2.55 15.69 -2.03
CA GLU A 6 1.73 16.48 -1.13
C GLU A 6 0.57 15.67 -0.55
N ALA A 7 0.01 16.18 0.54
CA ALA A 7 -1.14 15.59 1.18
C ALA A 7 -2.36 15.52 0.24
N GLY A 8 -2.89 14.31 0.06
CA GLY A 8 -4.00 14.05 -0.87
C GLY A 8 -3.57 13.83 -2.33
N GLU A 9 -2.29 14.00 -2.65
CA GLU A 9 -1.75 13.78 -3.99
C GLU A 9 -1.66 12.28 -4.31
N ARG A 10 -1.81 11.97 -5.60
CA ARG A 10 -1.61 10.62 -6.15
C ARG A 10 -0.52 10.69 -7.20
N VAL A 11 0.60 10.03 -6.93
CA VAL A 11 1.75 9.97 -7.84
C VAL A 11 1.88 8.56 -8.38
N ALA A 12 2.02 8.44 -9.70
CA ALA A 12 2.31 7.18 -10.36
C ALA A 12 3.77 7.16 -10.80
N LEU A 13 4.51 6.15 -10.36
CA LEU A 13 5.87 5.87 -10.78
C LEU A 13 5.84 4.84 -11.90
N VAL A 14 6.22 5.28 -13.08
CA VAL A 14 6.23 4.49 -14.31
C VAL A 14 7.68 4.32 -14.76
N GLY A 15 8.02 3.13 -15.22
CA GLY A 15 9.35 2.80 -15.72
C GLY A 15 9.44 1.32 -16.09
N SER A 16 10.47 0.95 -16.86
CA SER A 16 10.74 -0.44 -17.23
C SER A 16 10.94 -1.35 -16.02
N SER A 17 10.84 -2.67 -16.21
CA SER A 17 11.27 -3.61 -15.17
C SER A 17 12.73 -3.32 -14.79
N GLY A 18 13.06 -3.39 -13.50
CA GLY A 18 14.40 -3.04 -12.98
C GLY A 18 14.63 -1.55 -12.70
N SER A 19 13.70 -0.65 -13.04
CA SER A 19 13.86 0.80 -12.81
C SER A 19 13.84 1.26 -11.33
N GLY A 20 13.93 0.35 -10.36
CA GLY A 20 13.95 0.67 -8.93
C GLY A 20 12.61 0.96 -8.25
N LYS A 21 11.46 0.74 -8.92
CA LYS A 21 10.11 0.97 -8.36
C LYS A 21 9.83 0.17 -7.08
N SER A 22 10.12 -1.13 -7.10
CA SER A 22 9.95 -2.02 -5.94
C SER A 22 10.96 -1.69 -4.84
N THR A 23 12.19 -1.32 -5.23
CA THR A 23 13.23 -0.86 -4.30
C THR A 23 12.77 0.38 -3.53
N LEU A 24 12.17 1.36 -4.21
CA LEU A 24 11.63 2.53 -3.55
C LEU A 24 10.52 2.19 -2.54
N THR A 25 9.64 1.25 -2.87
CA THR A 25 8.62 0.77 -1.93
C THR A 25 9.25 0.08 -0.71
N ALA A 26 10.33 -0.68 -0.92
CA ALA A 26 11.07 -1.30 0.17
C ALA A 26 11.76 -0.29 1.08
N LEU A 27 12.31 0.80 0.51
CA LEU A 27 12.88 1.91 1.28
C LEU A 27 11.81 2.69 2.06
N LEU A 28 10.65 2.98 1.45
CA LEU A 28 9.52 3.66 2.09
C LEU A 28 8.96 2.88 3.30
N LEU A 29 8.93 1.54 3.21
CA LEU A 29 8.50 0.65 4.29
C LEU A 29 9.62 0.29 5.26
N ARG A 30 10.81 0.87 5.05
CA ARG A 30 12.03 0.62 5.81
C ARG A 30 12.33 -0.87 5.98
N PHE A 31 12.20 -1.62 4.88
CA PHE A 31 12.81 -2.94 4.75
C PHE A 31 14.31 -2.82 4.50
N TYR A 32 14.73 -1.71 3.91
CA TYR A 32 16.12 -1.29 3.80
C TYR A 32 16.23 0.19 4.18
N ASP A 33 17.37 0.57 4.72
CA ASP A 33 17.72 1.98 4.91
C ASP A 33 18.44 2.47 3.64
N PRO A 34 18.19 3.73 3.20
CA PRO A 34 18.94 4.27 2.08
C PRO A 34 20.41 4.50 2.45
N ASP A 35 21.31 4.14 1.53
CA ASP A 35 22.76 4.35 1.66
C ASP A 35 23.11 5.84 1.75
N SER A 36 22.33 6.70 1.08
CA SER A 36 22.53 8.15 1.07
C SER A 36 21.22 8.92 0.94
N GLY A 37 21.22 10.15 1.47
CA GLY A 37 20.02 10.99 1.52
C GLY A 37 19.08 10.63 2.68
N SER A 38 17.85 11.10 2.59
CA SER A 38 16.82 10.92 3.61
C SER A 38 15.43 10.76 3.00
N ILE A 39 14.57 10.05 3.71
CA ILE A 39 13.15 9.93 3.39
C ILE A 39 12.39 10.50 4.58
N LEU A 40 11.53 11.48 4.30
CA LEU A 40 10.75 12.19 5.30
C LEU A 40 9.27 11.88 5.09
N LEU A 41 8.57 11.57 6.17
CA LEU A 41 7.12 11.46 6.23
C LEU A 41 6.61 12.53 7.20
N ASP A 42 5.78 13.44 6.72
CA ASP A 42 5.33 14.65 7.44
C ASP A 42 6.47 15.51 8.00
N GLY A 43 7.63 15.47 7.35
CA GLY A 43 8.83 16.21 7.77
C GLY A 43 9.77 15.42 8.67
N ASP A 44 9.30 14.32 9.27
CA ASP A 44 10.10 13.47 10.14
C ASP A 44 10.85 12.39 9.34
N ASN A 45 12.11 12.16 9.68
CA ASN A 45 12.92 11.14 9.01
C ASN A 45 12.43 9.74 9.39
N ILE A 46 12.10 8.92 8.40
CA ILE A 46 11.59 7.55 8.67
C ILE A 46 12.63 6.67 9.39
N LYS A 47 13.93 7.02 9.33
CA LYS A 47 14.99 6.32 10.07
C LYS A 47 14.88 6.50 11.59
N THR A 48 14.26 7.58 12.06
CA THR A 48 14.07 7.85 13.49
C THR A 48 12.76 7.28 14.04
N MET A 49 11.84 6.84 13.17
CA MET A 49 10.58 6.23 13.55
C MET A 49 10.73 4.73 13.90
N CYS A 50 9.89 4.21 14.78
CA CYS A 50 9.78 2.77 14.97
C CYS A 50 9.26 2.10 13.67
N PRO A 51 9.87 1.00 13.18
CA PRO A 51 9.40 0.32 11.97
C PRO A 51 7.94 -0.11 12.02
N ASP A 52 7.43 -0.52 13.19
CA ASP A 52 6.04 -0.96 13.34
C ASP A 52 5.06 0.21 13.27
N GLU A 53 5.41 1.36 13.82
CA GLU A 53 4.63 2.60 13.69
C GLU A 53 4.60 3.08 12.25
N LEU A 54 5.77 3.15 11.59
CA LEU A 54 5.90 3.51 10.18
C LEU A 54 5.04 2.63 9.28
N ARG A 55 5.12 1.30 9.47
CA ARG A 55 4.31 0.34 8.70
C ARG A 55 2.84 0.40 9.10
N GLY A 56 2.51 0.81 10.32
CA GLY A 56 1.15 1.13 10.74
C GLY A 56 0.56 2.31 9.94
N MET A 57 1.37 3.32 9.68
CA MET A 57 1.01 4.49 8.87
C MET A 57 0.98 4.21 7.36
N CYS A 58 1.53 3.08 6.91
CA CYS A 58 1.54 2.68 5.50
C CYS A 58 0.55 1.55 5.19
N SER A 59 0.09 1.45 3.95
CA SER A 59 -0.60 0.28 3.42
C SER A 59 -0.01 -0.09 2.06
N LEU A 60 0.34 -1.36 1.87
CA LEU A 60 0.88 -1.86 0.61
C LEU A 60 -0.10 -2.85 -0.04
N VAL A 61 -0.35 -2.68 -1.33
CA VAL A 61 -0.87 -3.73 -2.22
C VAL A 61 0.31 -4.22 -3.04
N SER A 62 0.72 -5.48 -2.86
CA SER A 62 1.88 -6.06 -3.53
C SER A 62 1.60 -6.40 -5.00
N GLN A 63 2.67 -6.55 -5.79
CA GLN A 63 2.61 -7.01 -7.18
C GLN A 63 2.03 -8.44 -7.26
N GLU A 64 2.44 -9.29 -6.33
CA GLU A 64 1.88 -10.62 -6.10
C GLU A 64 1.04 -10.57 -4.81
N PRO A 65 -0.29 -10.42 -4.91
CA PRO A 65 -1.16 -10.30 -3.75
C PRO A 65 -1.24 -11.61 -2.97
N ILE A 66 -1.13 -11.52 -1.64
CA ILE A 66 -1.28 -12.66 -0.74
C ILE A 66 -2.55 -12.44 0.08
N LEU A 67 -3.38 -13.49 0.18
CA LEU A 67 -4.54 -13.56 1.06
C LEU A 67 -4.41 -14.83 1.92
N PHE A 68 -4.87 -14.74 3.16
CA PHE A 68 -4.90 -15.86 4.10
C PHE A 68 -6.10 -16.76 3.83
N ASP A 69 -5.98 -18.03 4.23
CA ASP A 69 -7.11 -18.96 4.17
C ASP A 69 -8.25 -18.47 5.07
N GLY A 70 -9.49 -18.66 4.62
CA GLY A 70 -10.67 -18.11 5.25
C GLY A 70 -11.55 -17.35 4.26
N THR A 71 -12.41 -16.48 4.79
CA THR A 71 -13.34 -15.70 3.97
C THR A 71 -12.72 -14.39 3.47
N ILE A 72 -13.35 -13.81 2.44
CA ILE A 72 -13.04 -12.46 1.98
C ILE A 72 -13.16 -11.45 3.13
N SER A 73 -14.19 -11.57 3.96
CA SER A 73 -14.42 -10.68 5.09
C SER A 73 -13.32 -10.77 6.14
N ASP A 74 -12.80 -11.98 6.41
CA ASP A 74 -11.72 -12.18 7.38
C ASP A 74 -10.46 -11.45 6.93
N ASN A 75 -10.12 -11.58 5.64
CA ASN A 75 -8.98 -10.92 5.04
C ASN A 75 -9.10 -9.40 5.02
N ILE A 76 -10.29 -8.85 4.73
CA ILE A 76 -10.52 -7.39 4.78
C ILE A 76 -10.41 -6.89 6.23
N ARG A 77 -11.00 -7.62 7.19
CA ARG A 77 -10.98 -7.25 8.61
C ARG A 77 -9.58 -7.30 9.21
N TYR A 78 -8.68 -8.10 8.65
CA TYR A 78 -7.27 -8.11 9.01
C TYR A 78 -6.60 -6.73 8.87
N GLY A 79 -7.14 -5.85 8.01
CA GLY A 79 -6.63 -4.48 7.86
C GLY A 79 -7.00 -3.57 9.02
N ARG A 80 -7.98 -3.98 9.83
CA ARG A 80 -8.46 -3.24 10.98
C ARG A 80 -9.18 -4.18 11.95
N LEU A 81 -8.43 -4.80 12.86
CA LEU A 81 -8.94 -5.83 13.78
C LEU A 81 -10.02 -5.30 14.75
N ASP A 82 -9.92 -4.01 15.12
CA ASP A 82 -10.89 -3.25 15.92
C ASP A 82 -12.17 -2.87 15.14
N ALA A 83 -12.24 -3.12 13.83
CA ALA A 83 -13.44 -2.84 13.06
C ALA A 83 -14.59 -3.74 13.54
N THR A 84 -15.65 -3.10 14.04
CA THR A 84 -16.94 -3.76 14.28
C THR A 84 -17.50 -4.31 12.97
N GLN A 85 -18.29 -5.40 13.03
CA GLN A 85 -18.92 -6.00 11.83
C GLN A 85 -19.63 -4.96 10.95
N ARG A 86 -20.23 -3.92 11.55
CA ARG A 86 -20.92 -2.83 10.85
C ARG A 86 -19.98 -1.95 10.00
N SER A 87 -18.74 -1.76 10.45
CA SER A 87 -17.69 -1.03 9.71
C SER A 87 -16.92 -1.89 8.70
N ALA A 88 -16.83 -3.20 8.93
CA ALA A 88 -16.28 -4.17 7.97
C ALA A 88 -17.26 -4.50 6.83
N ALA A 89 -18.56 -4.29 7.05
CA ALA A 89 -19.65 -4.57 6.11
C ALA A 89 -19.67 -3.69 4.84
N VAL A 90 -18.83 -2.66 4.73
CA VAL A 90 -18.75 -1.84 3.52
C VAL A 90 -17.71 -2.40 2.54
N TRP A 91 -17.81 -3.69 2.24
CA TRP A 91 -17.27 -4.20 0.97
C TRP A 91 -18.36 -3.99 -0.09
N ARG A 92 -18.23 -2.92 -0.89
CA ARG A 92 -19.08 -2.67 -2.06
C ARG A 92 -18.20 -2.83 -3.30
N PRO A 93 -18.23 -3.98 -3.98
CA PRO A 93 -17.50 -4.13 -5.23
C PRO A 93 -18.03 -3.09 -6.21
N LYS A 94 -17.16 -2.18 -6.69
CA LYS A 94 -17.52 -1.19 -7.71
C LYS A 94 -17.68 -1.83 -9.09
N THR A 95 -17.22 -3.05 -9.26
CA THR A 95 -17.28 -3.85 -10.48
C THR A 95 -18.30 -4.96 -10.31
N THR A 96 -19.44 -4.81 -10.98
CA THR A 96 -20.65 -5.67 -10.93
C THR A 96 -20.45 -7.10 -11.46
N SER A 97 -19.22 -7.50 -11.82
CA SER A 97 -18.94 -8.74 -12.57
C SER A 97 -18.43 -9.90 -11.71
N CYS A 98 -18.15 -9.72 -10.42
CA CYS A 98 -17.71 -10.82 -9.55
C CYS A 98 -18.76 -11.12 -8.48
N TYR A 99 -19.52 -12.19 -8.68
CA TYR A 99 -20.42 -12.84 -7.71
C TYR A 99 -19.59 -13.44 -6.57
N CYS A 100 -19.02 -12.59 -5.71
CA CYS A 100 -18.40 -13.06 -4.48
C CYS A 100 -19.05 -12.35 -3.30
N SER A 101 -19.69 -13.11 -2.42
CA SER A 101 -20.13 -12.63 -1.11
C SER A 101 -18.91 -12.46 -0.22
N SER A 102 -18.98 -11.51 0.73
CA SER A 102 -17.98 -11.37 1.79
C SER A 102 -17.69 -12.67 2.57
N ARG A 103 -18.62 -13.65 2.53
CA ARG A 103 -18.49 -14.97 3.16
C ARG A 103 -17.79 -16.01 2.31
N ASP A 104 -17.53 -15.73 1.04
CA ASP A 104 -16.93 -16.69 0.13
C ASP A 104 -15.47 -16.92 0.50
N LYS A 105 -15.00 -18.14 0.25
CA LYS A 105 -13.63 -18.54 0.54
C LYS A 105 -12.69 -17.88 -0.48
N VAL A 106 -11.57 -17.37 0.02
CA VAL A 106 -10.50 -16.79 -0.82
C VAL A 106 -10.04 -17.73 -1.94
N ARG A 107 -10.02 -19.04 -1.68
CA ARG A 107 -9.60 -20.06 -2.67
C ARG A 107 -10.47 -20.11 -3.93
N GLN A 108 -11.67 -19.53 -3.90
CA GLN A 108 -12.59 -19.49 -5.04
C GLN A 108 -12.39 -18.24 -5.92
N LEU A 109 -11.55 -17.30 -5.49
CA LEU A 109 -11.34 -16.04 -6.19
C LEU A 109 -10.48 -16.22 -7.44
N ARG A 110 -10.85 -15.50 -8.50
CA ARG A 110 -9.97 -15.26 -9.64
C ARG A 110 -8.93 -14.20 -9.29
N TYR A 111 -7.78 -14.20 -9.96
CA TYR A 111 -6.67 -13.27 -9.70
C TYR A 111 -7.09 -11.78 -9.63
N GLY A 112 -7.98 -11.33 -10.53
CA GLY A 112 -8.49 -9.95 -10.49
C GLY A 112 -9.26 -9.62 -9.19
N ALA A 113 -9.97 -10.59 -8.62
CA ALA A 113 -10.66 -10.43 -7.36
C ALA A 113 -9.70 -10.46 -6.15
N PHE A 114 -8.56 -11.17 -6.24
CA PHE A 114 -7.50 -11.12 -5.21
C PHE A 114 -6.99 -9.69 -5.00
N ILE A 115 -6.60 -9.02 -6.08
CA ILE A 115 -6.11 -7.63 -6.03
C ILE A 115 -7.19 -6.71 -5.43
N GLN A 116 -8.46 -6.91 -5.80
CA GLN A 116 -9.55 -6.10 -5.28
C GLN A 116 -9.72 -6.27 -3.76
N VAL A 117 -9.59 -7.48 -3.22
CA VAL A 117 -9.63 -7.72 -1.77
C VAL A 117 -8.44 -7.05 -1.07
N CYS A 118 -7.22 -7.19 -1.59
CA CYS A 118 -6.04 -6.51 -1.05
C CYS A 118 -6.17 -4.98 -1.07
N CYS A 119 -6.74 -4.41 -2.14
CA CYS A 119 -7.05 -2.98 -2.21
C CYS A 119 -8.07 -2.56 -1.13
N HIS A 120 -9.09 -3.37 -0.86
CA HIS A 120 -10.06 -3.07 0.21
C HIS A 120 -9.42 -3.16 1.59
N TYR A 121 -8.56 -4.15 1.84
CA TYR A 121 -7.73 -4.23 3.03
C TYR A 121 -6.90 -2.95 3.23
N ALA A 122 -6.17 -2.51 2.19
CA ALA A 122 -5.34 -1.31 2.25
C ALA A 122 -6.16 -0.04 2.49
N VAL A 123 -7.38 0.02 1.92
CA VAL A 123 -8.31 1.12 2.17
C VAL A 123 -8.82 1.12 3.62
N ALA A 124 -9.16 -0.05 4.15
CA ALA A 124 -9.70 -0.25 5.49
C ALA A 124 -8.72 0.13 6.61
N ARG A 125 -7.41 -0.09 6.39
CA ARG A 125 -6.33 0.23 7.34
C ARG A 125 -6.21 1.73 7.66
N ARG A 126 -6.85 2.59 6.87
CA ARG A 126 -6.85 4.05 7.03
C ARG A 126 -5.45 4.69 7.09
N SER A 127 -4.46 3.99 6.54
CA SER A 127 -3.07 4.40 6.46
C SER A 127 -2.90 5.75 5.79
N GLN A 128 -1.93 6.49 6.31
CA GLN A 128 -1.47 7.79 5.87
C GLN A 128 -0.89 7.75 4.45
N LEU A 129 -0.06 6.73 4.17
CA LEU A 129 0.54 6.48 2.87
C LEU A 129 0.02 5.17 2.28
N ARG A 130 -0.42 5.18 1.01
CA ARG A 130 -0.81 3.96 0.30
C ARG A 130 0.11 3.71 -0.88
N LEU A 131 0.62 2.49 -0.97
CA LEU A 131 1.53 2.02 -1.99
C LEU A 131 0.83 0.89 -2.75
N ASN A 132 0.72 1.00 -4.07
CA ASN A 132 0.10 -0.01 -4.91
C ASN A 132 1.06 -0.46 -6.00
N GLN A 133 1.42 -1.74 -5.98
CA GLN A 133 2.30 -2.42 -6.93
C GLN A 133 1.54 -3.40 -7.84
N ALA A 134 0.21 -3.50 -7.71
CA ALA A 134 -0.59 -4.48 -8.47
C ALA A 134 -0.81 -4.10 -9.95
N THR A 135 -0.38 -2.92 -10.36
CA THR A 135 -0.42 -2.43 -11.75
C THR A 135 0.99 -2.23 -12.29
N ALA A 136 1.17 -2.15 -13.62
CA ALA A 136 2.49 -1.96 -14.26
C ALA A 136 3.28 -0.72 -13.78
N GLY A 137 2.64 0.21 -13.05
CA GLY A 137 3.29 1.29 -12.32
C GLY A 137 2.96 1.25 -10.81
N THR A 138 3.88 1.78 -10.00
CA THR A 138 3.68 1.94 -8.56
C THR A 138 2.88 3.21 -8.31
N GLN A 139 1.78 3.13 -7.58
CA GLN A 139 1.06 4.34 -7.15
C GLN A 139 1.32 4.64 -5.68
N ILE A 140 1.68 5.89 -5.40
CA ILE A 140 1.84 6.46 -4.07
C ILE A 140 0.68 7.43 -3.85
N VAL A 141 -0.07 7.24 -2.77
CA VAL A 141 -1.20 8.11 -2.42
C VAL A 141 -1.04 8.59 -0.98
N GLY A 142 -0.88 9.90 -0.81
CA GLY A 142 -0.95 10.55 0.50
C GLY A 142 -2.40 10.81 0.91
N ARG A 143 -2.75 10.60 2.18
CA ARG A 143 -4.03 11.10 2.72
C ARG A 143 -3.99 12.62 2.86
N ARG A 144 -5.16 13.24 3.02
CA ARG A 144 -5.37 14.71 3.13
C ARG A 144 -4.52 15.46 4.17
N ALA A 145 -3.79 14.76 5.05
CA ALA A 145 -2.90 15.35 6.04
C ALA A 145 -1.43 14.87 5.92
N ALA A 146 -1.08 14.15 4.85
CA ALA A 146 0.16 13.39 4.75
C ALA A 146 1.08 13.87 3.62
N ALA A 147 2.17 14.57 3.94
CA ALA A 147 3.18 14.96 2.95
C ALA A 147 4.38 14.00 3.02
N ALA A 148 4.74 13.37 1.91
CA ALA A 148 5.91 12.50 1.83
C ALA A 148 6.99 13.19 1.00
N ARG A 149 8.17 13.43 1.57
CA ARG A 149 9.30 14.03 0.88
C ARG A 149 10.44 13.04 0.78
N LEU A 150 10.83 12.71 -0.43
CA LEU A 150 11.85 11.71 -0.70
C LEU A 150 13.07 12.37 -1.31
N ALA A 151 14.17 12.42 -0.56
CA ALA A 151 15.45 12.99 -0.97
C ALA A 151 16.53 11.91 -0.93
N LEU A 152 16.46 10.96 -1.87
CA LEU A 152 17.50 9.93 -2.03
C LEU A 152 18.61 10.48 -2.93
N ASN A 153 19.80 10.69 -2.37
CA ASN A 153 21.01 10.99 -3.15
C ASN A 153 21.65 9.71 -3.71
N CYS A 154 20.84 8.76 -4.17
CA CYS A 154 21.37 7.52 -4.74
C CYS A 154 21.74 7.71 -6.22
N LEU A 155 23.04 7.61 -6.49
CA LEU A 155 23.72 7.54 -7.78
C LEU A 155 23.56 6.12 -8.38
N TRP A 156 22.32 5.67 -8.61
CA TRP A 156 22.04 4.36 -9.21
C TRP A 156 20.74 4.41 -10.03
N LEU A 157 20.80 5.03 -11.20
CA LEU A 157 19.88 4.82 -12.32
C LEU A 157 20.70 4.98 -13.61
N GLN A 158 21.37 3.90 -13.99
CA GLN A 158 21.78 3.62 -15.38
C GLN A 158 21.03 2.38 -15.84
#